data_AF-A0A9P1KZG8-F1
#
_entry.id   AF-A0A9P1KZG8-F1
#
_cell.length_a   1.000
_cell.length_b   1.000
_cell.length_c   1.000
_cell.angle_alpha   90.00
_cell.angle_beta   90.00
_cell.angle_gamma   90.00
#
_symmetry.space_group_name_H-M   'P 1'
#
loop_
_entity.id
_entity.type
_entity.pdbx_description
1 polymer ?
#
loop_
_entity_poly.entity_id
_entity_poly.type
_entity_poly.pdbx_seq_one_letter_code
_entity_poly.pdbx_strand_id
1 'polypeptide(L)' 'MRIEFKHLEDLLRCNKNIKIKFIDNSNILEIKNLSTVIAKIEFHNNNLEENSEYIYNTLVNLENITLYIPKIYDK' A
#
# COMPACT_ATOMS: atom_id res chain seq x y z
N MET A 1 14.94 5.20 7.05
CA MET A 1 13.77 4.70 7.79
C MET A 1 13.43 3.33 7.23
N ARG A 2 13.35 2.31 8.08
CA ARG A 2 12.92 0.98 7.64
C ARG A 2 11.41 0.92 7.67
N ILE A 3 10.77 0.71 6.52
CA ILE A 3 9.32 0.51 6.48
C ILE A 3 9.03 -0.94 6.85
N GLU A 4 8.21 -1.13 7.87
CA GLU A 4 7.71 -2.43 8.31
C GLU A 4 6.23 -2.55 7.96
N PHE A 5 5.71 -3.77 7.97
CA PHE A 5 4.31 -4.03 7.65
C PHE A 5 3.33 -3.21 8.50
N LYS A 6 3.62 -3.01 9.79
CA LYS A 6 2.82 -2.15 10.67
C LYS A 6 2.66 -0.70 10.15
N HIS A 7 3.68 -0.15 9.47
CA HIS A 7 3.61 1.21 8.92
C HIS A 7 2.67 1.26 7.71
N LEU A 8 2.65 0.19 6.89
CA LEU A 8 1.66 0.03 5.83
C LEU A 8 0.25 -0.10 6.41
N GLU A 9 0.08 -0.92 7.46
CA GLU A 9 -1.22 -1.05 8.15
C GLU A 9 -1.71 0.29 8.70
N ASP A 10 -0.82 1.06 9.33
CA ASP A 10 -1.14 2.39 9.86
C ASP A 10 -1.54 3.36 8.74
N LEU A 11 -0.82 3.35 7.62
CA LEU A 11 -1.18 4.16 6.45
C LEU A 11 -2.58 3.81 5.95
N LEU A 12 -2.88 2.53 5.78
CA LEU A 12 -4.20 2.07 5.31
C LEU A 12 -5.31 2.38 6.32
N ARG A 13 -5.03 2.25 7.62
CA ARG A 13 -5.98 2.55 8.70
C ARG A 13 -6.36 4.03 8.72
N CYS A 14 -5.40 4.93 8.48
CA CYS A 14 -5.67 6.36 8.37
C CYS A 14 -6.37 6.73 7.06
N ASN A 15 -6.17 5.97 5.99
CA ASN A 15 -6.72 6.25 4.66
C ASN A 15 -7.79 5.20 4.26
N LYS A 16 -8.94 5.21 4.94
CA LYS A 16 -10.01 4.19 4.78
C LYS A 16 -10.55 4.01 3.36
N ASN A 17 -10.37 5.03 2.51
CA ASN A 17 -10.79 4.97 1.11
C ASN A 17 -9.82 4.15 0.25
N ILE A 18 -8.58 3.97 0.71
CA ILE A 18 -7.56 3.19 0.02
C ILE A 18 -7.68 1.73 0.45
N LYS A 19 -7.78 0.85 -0.54
CA LYS A 19 -7.78 -0.59 -0.34
C LYS A 19 -6.74 -1.21 -1.26
N ILE A 20 -5.99 -2.17 -0.72
CA ILE A 20 -5.05 -2.96 -1.49
C ILE A 20 -5.45 -4.43 -1.40
N LYS A 21 -5.36 -5.17 -2.49
CA LYS A 21 -5.58 -6.61 -2.51
C LYS A 21 -4.81 -7.24 -3.66
N PHE A 22 -4.17 -8.38 -3.44
CA PHE A 22 -3.69 -9.21 -4.54
C PHE A 22 -4.89 -9.79 -5.31
N ILE A 23 -4.82 -9.78 -6.63
CA ILE A 23 -5.80 -10.43 -7.49
C ILE A 23 -5.61 -11.95 -7.34
N ASP A 24 -6.71 -12.67 -7.11
CA ASP A 24 -6.68 -14.10 -6.77
C ASP A 24 -5.83 -14.90 -7.79
N ASN A 25 -4.93 -15.75 -7.28
CA ASN A 25 -3.97 -16.55 -8.05
C ASN A 25 -2.95 -15.75 -8.91
N SER A 26 -2.73 -14.47 -8.61
CA SER A 26 -1.68 -13.67 -9.26
C SER A 26 -0.81 -12.94 -8.25
N ASN A 27 0.38 -12.51 -8.69
CA ASN A 27 1.23 -11.60 -7.93
C ASN A 27 0.94 -10.14 -8.24
N ILE A 28 -0.25 -9.83 -8.77
CA ILE A 28 -0.66 -8.46 -9.10
C ILE A 28 -1.42 -7.88 -7.92
N LEU A 29 -0.88 -6.83 -7.32
CA LEU A 29 -1.54 -6.03 -6.31
C LEU A 29 -2.40 -4.95 -6.98
N GLU A 30 -3.69 -4.97 -6.68
CA GLU A 30 -4.62 -3.93 -7.09
C GLU A 30 -4.78 -2.90 -5.97
N ILE A 31 -4.57 -1.62 -6.31
CA ILE A 31 -4.77 -0.48 -5.42
C ILE A 31 -6.05 0.24 -5.85
N LYS A 32 -6.99 0.38 -4.92
CA LYS A 32 -8.26 1.06 -5.11
C LYS A 32 -8.36 2.31 -4.26
N ASN A 33 -8.95 3.36 -4.81
CA ASN A 33 -9.52 4.47 -4.06
C ASN A 33 -11.04 4.40 -4.20
N LEU A 34 -11.73 4.22 -3.08
CA LEU A 34 -13.15 3.88 -3.00
C LEU A 34 -13.44 2.59 -3.80
N SER A 35 -13.99 2.73 -5.00
CA SER A 35 -14.33 1.62 -5.90
C SER A 35 -13.50 1.65 -7.19
N THR A 36 -12.66 2.66 -7.39
CA THR A 36 -11.89 2.85 -8.62
C THR A 36 -10.51 2.27 -8.45
N VAL A 37 -10.07 1.43 -9.39
CA VAL A 37 -8.69 0.96 -9.45
C VAL A 37 -7.81 2.11 -9.93
N ILE A 38 -6.85 2.51 -9.10
CA ILE A 38 -5.94 3.63 -9.39
C ILE A 38 -4.54 3.16 -9.80
N ALA A 39 -4.15 1.96 -9.40
CA ALA A 39 -2.88 1.35 -9.79
C ALA A 39 -2.96 -0.18 -9.73
N LYS A 40 -2.12 -0.81 -10.55
CA LYS A 40 -1.84 -2.25 -10.51
C LYS A 40 -0.34 -2.45 -10.55
N ILE A 41 0.18 -3.27 -9.66
CA ILE A 41 1.61 -3.48 -9.49
C ILE A 41 1.86 -4.99 -9.51
N GLU A 42 2.80 -5.43 -10.33
CA GLU A 42 3.23 -6.82 -10.36
C GLU A 42 4.41 -7.03 -9.42
N PHE A 43 4.33 -8.07 -8.59
CA PHE A 43 5.35 -8.48 -7.64
C PHE A 43 5.90 -9.87 -7.96
N HIS A 44 7.00 -10.25 -7.31
CA HIS A 44 7.55 -11.60 -7.42
C HIS A 44 6.75 -12.64 -6.61
N ASN A 45 6.06 -12.21 -5.56
CA ASN A 45 5.19 -13.05 -4.74
C ASN A 45 3.97 -12.25 -4.26
N ASN A 46 2.98 -12.94 -3.69
CA ASN A 46 1.73 -12.36 -3.21
C ASN A 46 1.69 -12.12 -1.69
N ASN A 47 2.85 -11.97 -1.05
CA ASN A 47 2.95 -11.71 0.39
C ASN A 47 2.99 -10.20 0.67
N LEU A 48 1.98 -9.68 1.38
CA LEU A 48 1.90 -8.25 1.70
C LEU A 48 2.99 -7.78 2.66
N GLU A 49 3.41 -8.63 3.61
CA GLU A 49 4.41 -8.28 4.61
C GLU A 49 5.79 -8.16 3.97
N GLU A 50 6.16 -9.12 3.11
CA GLU A 50 7.43 -9.10 2.36
C GLU A 50 7.53 -7.92 1.40
N ASN A 51 6.41 -7.50 0.81
CA ASN A 51 6.36 -6.38 -0.13
C ASN A 51 6.00 -5.03 0.52
N SER A 52 5.89 -4.98 1.85
CA SER A 52 5.29 -3.85 2.58
C SER A 52 5.97 -2.50 2.32
N GLU A 53 7.30 -2.47 2.29
CA GLU A 53 8.08 -1.27 2.00
C GLU A 53 7.80 -0.72 0.59
N TYR A 54 7.81 -1.59 -0.42
CA TYR A 54 7.55 -1.18 -1.80
C TYR A 54 6.10 -0.69 -1.97
N ILE A 55 5.14 -1.38 -1.36
CA ILE A 55 3.73 -0.99 -1.39
C ILE A 55 3.54 0.38 -0.73
N TYR A 56 4.11 0.59 0.45
CA TYR A 56 4.05 1.87 1.16
C TYR A 56 4.62 2.99 0.29
N ASN A 57 5.84 2.79 -0.25
CA ASN A 57 6.50 3.76 -1.10
C ASN A 57 5.72 4.05 -2.38
N THR A 58 5.05 3.05 -2.94
CA THR A 58 4.20 3.28 -4.11
C THR A 58 3.01 4.14 -3.73
N LEU A 59 2.32 3.84 -2.63
CA LEU A 59 1.15 4.58 -2.18
C LEU A 59 1.48 6.06 -1.95
N VAL A 60 2.54 6.38 -1.20
CA VAL A 60 2.91 7.77 -0.87
C VAL A 60 3.34 8.60 -2.08
N ASN A 61 3.76 7.94 -3.18
CA ASN A 61 4.17 8.61 -4.42
C ASN A 61 3.07 8.68 -5.48
N LEU A 62 1.83 8.25 -5.18
CA LEU A 62 0.70 8.39 -6.10
C LEU A 62 0.25 9.85 -6.18
N GLU A 63 0.51 10.52 -7.31
CA GLU A 63 0.22 11.94 -7.52
C GLU A 63 -1.29 12.25 -7.64
N ASN A 64 -2.13 11.25 -7.92
CA ASN A 64 -3.55 11.41 -8.20
C ASN A 64 -4.47 11.23 -6.98
N ILE A 65 -3.91 11.08 -5.78
CA ILE A 65 -4.68 10.88 -4.55
C ILE A 65 -4.16 11.74 -3.40
N THR A 66 -5.08 12.17 -2.53
CA THR A 66 -4.71 12.79 -1.24
C THR A 66 -4.60 11.70 -0.19
N LEU A 67 -3.42 11.58 0.44
CA LEU A 67 -3.14 10.65 1.52
C LEU A 67 -2.76 11.39 2.80
N TYR A 68 -3.29 10.93 3.93
CA TYR A 68 -2.71 11.23 5.24
C TYR A 68 -1.54 10.27 5.49
N ILE A 69 -0.32 10.79 5.68
CA ILE A 69 0.87 9.99 5.95
C ILE A 69 1.17 10.08 7.46
N PRO A 70 0.97 9.00 8.24
CA PRO A 70 1.29 9.00 9.66
C PRO A 70 2.78 9.22 9.91
N LYS A 71 3.12 9.94 10.97
CA LYS A 71 4.52 10.06 11.42
C LYS A 71 5.02 8.70 11.87
N ILE A 72 6.13 8.26 11.31
CA ILE A 72 6.84 7.07 11.76
C ILE A 72 7.98 7.54 12.67
N TYR A 73 8.07 6.96 13.86
CA TYR A 73 9.14 7.23 14.81
C TYR A 73 10.10 6.05 14.77
N ASP A 74 11.34 6.29 14.35
CA ASP A 74 12.43 5.35 14.58
C ASP A 74 12.72 5.39 16.10
N LYS A 75 12.61 4.24 16.77
CA LYS A 75 12.90 4.11 18.21
C LYS A 75 14.40 4.04 18.46
#